data_AF-A0A560QT66-F1
#
_entry.id   AF-A0A560QT66-F1
#
_cell.length_a   1.000
_cell.length_b   1.000
_cell.length_c   1.000
_cell.angle_alpha   90.00
_cell.angle_beta   90.00
_cell.angle_gamma   90.00
#
_symmetry.space_group_name_H-M   'P 1'
#
loop_
_entity.id
_entity.type
_entity.pdbx_description
1 polymer ?
#
loop_
_entity_poly.entity_id
_entity_poly.type
_entity_poly.pdbx_seq_one_letter_code
_entity_poly.pdbx_strand_id
1 'polypeptide(L)' 'MISIEAIWLATEPMDMRAGTETALARVIAVFCAAKPHCAYLFVNRRANRMKVLVHRDWCLECKSR' A
#
# COMPACT_ATOMS: atom_id res chain seq x y z
N MET A 1 -19.43 6.83 -2.91
CA MET A 1 -18.28 7.74 -3.00
C MET A 1 -17.29 7.29 -1.94
N ILE A 2 -16.15 6.72 -2.34
CA ILE A 2 -15.14 6.20 -1.39
C ILE A 2 -14.30 7.39 -0.94
N SER A 3 -14.52 7.87 0.28
CA SER A 3 -13.61 8.83 0.91
C SER A 3 -12.35 8.07 1.32
N ILE A 4 -11.21 8.42 0.73
CA ILE A 4 -9.91 8.00 1.23
C ILE A 4 -9.51 9.02 2.29
N GLU A 5 -9.45 8.60 3.55
CA GLU A 5 -9.17 9.50 4.67
C GLU A 5 -7.68 9.79 4.82
N ALA A 6 -6.83 8.85 4.40
CA ALA A 6 -5.38 9.00 4.49
C ALA A 6 -4.65 8.29 3.35
N ILE A 7 -3.59 8.94 2.86
CA ILE A 7 -2.63 8.37 1.92
C ILE A 7 -1.28 8.27 2.62
N TRP A 8 -0.72 7.08 2.66
CA TRP A 8 0.56 6.79 3.30
C TRP A 8 1.59 6.44 2.24
N LEU A 9 2.77 7.06 2.29
CA LEU A 9 3.88 6.76 1.40
C LEU A 9 4.96 6.00 2.18
N ALA A 10 5.37 4.84 1.68
CA ALA A 10 6.50 4.11 2.23
C ALA A 10 7.80 4.87 1.96
N THR A 11 8.58 5.12 3.02
CA THR A 11 9.89 5.77 2.94
C THR A 11 10.97 4.84 2.39
N GLU A 12 10.81 3.54 2.59
CA GLU A 12 11.72 2.53 2.08
C GLU A 12 11.21 1.90 0.78
N PRO A 13 12.07 1.77 -0.25
CA PRO A 13 11.67 1.23 -1.53
C PRO A 13 11.26 -0.24 -1.41
N MET A 14 10.20 -0.62 -2.13
CA MET A 14 9.69 -1.99 -2.18
C MET A 14 10.10 -2.67 -3.49
N ASP A 15 10.37 -3.98 -3.44
CA ASP A 15 10.47 -4.77 -4.67
C ASP A 15 9.09 -4.85 -5.33
N MET A 16 9.00 -4.42 -6.59
CA MET A 16 7.74 -4.41 -7.34
C MET A 16 7.28 -5.81 -7.76
N ARG A 17 8.16 -6.81 -7.70
CA ARG A 17 7.83 -8.22 -7.90
C ARG A 17 7.12 -8.83 -6.68
N ALA A 18 7.24 -8.19 -5.52
CA ALA A 18 6.57 -8.65 -4.32
C ALA A 18 5.05 -8.51 -4.45
N GLY A 19 4.32 -9.54 -4.00
CA GLY A 19 2.86 -9.61 -4.12
C GLY A 19 2.11 -8.69 -3.15
N THR A 20 0.78 -8.80 -3.15
CA THR A 20 -0.10 -8.07 -2.22
C THR A 20 0.21 -8.40 -0.76
N GLU A 21 0.53 -9.67 -0.46
CA GLU A 21 0.85 -10.14 0.89
C GLU A 21 2.10 -9.47 1.46
N THR A 22 3.15 -9.24 0.64
CA THR A 22 4.35 -8.54 1.09
C THR A 22 4.07 -7.07 1.34
N ALA A 23 3.29 -6.42 0.48
CA ALA A 23 2.87 -5.04 0.70
C ALA A 23 2.06 -4.91 2.00
N LEU A 24 1.14 -5.85 2.23
CA LEU A 24 0.34 -5.93 3.46
C LEU A 24 1.21 -6.17 4.69
N ALA A 25 2.17 -7.10 4.63
CA ALA A 25 3.10 -7.38 5.71
C ALA A 25 3.91 -6.14 6.11
N ARG A 26 4.31 -5.29 5.14
CA ARG A 26 4.96 -4.01 5.45
C ARG A 26 4.02 -3.01 6.12
N VAL A 27 2.76 -2.92 5.68
CA VAL A 27 1.75 -2.08 6.36
C VAL A 27 1.56 -2.55 7.80
N ILE A 28 1.40 -3.86 8.02
CA ILE A 28 1.24 -4.44 9.36
C ILE A 28 2.50 -4.23 10.21
N ALA A 29 3.70 -4.34 9.63
CA ALA A 29 4.94 -4.10 10.37
C ALA A 29 5.07 -2.65 10.87
N VAL A 30 4.56 -1.66 10.12
CA VAL A 30 4.64 -0.23 10.48
C VAL A 30 3.46 0.24 11.33
N PHE A 31 2.25 -0.19 10.99
CA PHE A 31 1.00 0.31 11.58
C PHE A 31 0.32 -0.70 12.52
N CYS A 32 0.88 -1.89 12.72
CA CYS A 32 0.30 -3.05 13.43
C CYS A 32 -1.00 -3.62 12.81
N ALA A 33 -1.75 -2.82 12.04
CA ALA A 33 -2.96 -3.22 11.34
C ALA A 33 -3.15 -2.39 10.06
N ALA A 34 -3.80 -2.98 9.05
CA ALA A 34 -4.26 -2.22 7.90
C ALA A 34 -5.51 -1.43 8.28
N LYS A 35 -5.43 -0.10 8.25
CA LYS A 35 -6.58 0.78 8.51
C LYS A 35 -7.56 0.79 7.32
N PRO A 36 -8.88 0.72 7.57
CA PRO A 36 -9.88 0.90 6.52
C PRO A 36 -9.84 2.34 5.97
N HIS A 37 -10.41 2.55 4.78
CA HIS A 37 -10.42 3.83 4.05
C HIS A 37 -9.05 4.46 3.79
N CYS A 38 -7.98 3.67 3.76
CA CYS A 38 -6.61 4.14 3.57
C CYS A 38 -5.97 3.61 2.30
N ALA A 39 -5.12 4.42 1.67
CA ALA A 39 -4.26 4.01 0.57
C ALA A 39 -2.78 4.03 0.99
N TYR A 40 -2.08 2.93 0.75
CA TYR A 40 -0.65 2.78 1.01
C TYR A 40 0.10 2.73 -0.32
N LEU A 41 0.96 3.71 -0.56
CA LEU A 41 1.76 3.88 -1.75
C LEU A 41 3.18 3.38 -1.50
N PHE A 42 3.64 2.49 -2.38
CA PHE A 42 4.99 1.93 -2.40
C PHE A 42 5.66 2.32 -3.70
N VAL A 43 6.88 2.83 -3.59
CA VAL A 43 7.73 3.18 -4.73
C VAL A 43 8.89 2.20 -4.80
N ASN A 44 9.42 1.97 -6.00
CA ASN A 44 10.66 1.22 -6.12
C ASN A 44 11.88 2.13 -5.83
N ARG A 45 13.07 1.52 -5.72
CA ARG A 45 14.32 2.25 -5.41
C ARG A 45 14.66 3.36 -6.40
N ARG A 46 14.20 3.24 -7.65
CA ARG A 46 14.40 4.23 -8.71
C ARG A 46 13.22 5.20 -8.85
N ALA A 47 12.20 5.11 -8.00
CA ALA A 47 10.95 5.87 -8.03
C ALA A 47 10.25 5.93 -9.40
N ASN A 48 10.46 4.92 -10.26
CA ASN A 48 9.90 4.87 -11.62
C ASN A 48 8.67 3.97 -11.74
N ARG A 49 8.39 3.16 -10.71
CA ARG A 49 7.22 2.28 -10.61
C ARG A 49 6.58 2.46 -9.25
N MET A 50 5.25 2.49 -9.25
CA MET A 50 4.44 2.71 -8.06
C MET A 50 3.43 1.59 -7.89
N LYS A 51 3.30 1.12 -6.67
CA LYS A 51 2.33 0.11 -6.28
C LYS A 51 1.48 0.67 -5.14
N VAL A 52 0.17 0.66 -5.32
CA VAL A 52 -0.79 1.16 -4.34
C VAL A 52 -1.58 -0.01 -3.79
N LEU A 53 -1.62 -0.13 -2.47
CA LEU A 53 -2.52 -1.00 -1.74
C LEU A 53 -3.64 -0.13 -1.16
N VAL A 54 -4.87 -0.35 -1.61
CA VAL A 54 -6.05 0.36 -1.09
C VAL A 54 -6.82 -0.59 -0.19
N HIS A 55 -7.06 -0.16 1.05
CA HIS A 55 -7.99 -0.84 1.94
C HIS A 55 -9.29 -0.04 2.03
N ARG A 56 -10.36 -0.64 1.53
CA ARG A 56 -11.74 -0.20 1.76
C ARG A 56 -12.40 -1.17 2.75
N ASP A 57 -13.51 -0.77 3.36
CA ASP A 57 -14.22 -1.47 4.44
C ASP A 57 -14.32 -2.99 4.27
N TRP A 58 -14.51 -3.42 3.04
CA TRP A 58 -14.73 -4.82 2.67
C TRP A 58 -13.59 -5.42 1.83
N CYS A 59 -12.74 -4.60 1.22
CA CYS A 59 -11.86 -5.08 0.14
C CYS A 59 -10.45 -4.48 0.23
N LEU A 60 -9.44 -5.36 0.20
CA LEU A 60 -8.03 -5.05 0.00
C LEU A 60 -7.68 -5.28 -1.47
N GLU A 61 -7.27 -4.23 -2.17
CA GLU A 61 -6.88 -4.32 -3.57
C GLU A 61 -5.50 -3.69 -3.78
N CYS A 62 -4.62 -4.40 -4.49
CA CYS A 62 -3.31 -3.89 -4.84
C CYS A 62 -3.19 -3.68 -6.34
N LYS A 63 -2.88 -2.45 -6.75
CA LYS A 63 -2.61 -2.08 -8.15
C LYS A 63 -1.19 -1.63 -8.32
N SER A 64 -0.53 -2.17 -9.34
CA SER A 64 0.78 -1.71 -9.82
C SER A 64 0.59 -0.94 -11.12
N ARG A 65 1.25 0.21 -11.25
CA ARG A 65 1.37 0.94 -12.50
C ARG A 65 2.84 1.09 -12.88
#